data_AF-A0A8H4RKL6-F1
#
_entry.id   AF-A0A8H4RKL6-F1
#
_cell.length_a   1.000
_cell.length_b   1.000
_cell.length_c   1.000
_cell.angle_alpha   90.00
_cell.angle_beta   90.00
_cell.angle_gamma   90.00
#
_symmetry.space_group_name_H-M   'P 1'
#
loop_
_entity.id
_entity.type
_entity.pdbx_description
1 polymer ?
#
loop_
_entity_poly.entity_id
_entity_poly.type
_entity_poly.pdbx_seq_one_letter_code
_entity_poly.pdbx_strand_id
1 'polypeptide(L)'
;MLFSELLSACRDKIYAFSGLVRICPIDLVWEHMRKKNGDARYDKCTRTAYHPKCKYMTHQRSPNSIGSKRENDRFTCRRPLLNFALFRVSRQISFKVSRVFYSSNKFQLRVTQASDLFVFGSLKPHAISSLRSLHVDFRPNNPSNFDELEELLQQWLATIQTIAKHTTPPQLSFALTFPSADVEIASILLESIKCLPRLRSAALSIGCCQDSAI
;
A
#
# COMPACT_ATOMS: atom_id res chain seq x y z
N MET A 1 -23.65 19.01 16.76
CA MET A 1 -23.07 19.22 15.42
C MET A 1 -22.63 17.88 14.86
N LEU A 2 -23.27 17.42 13.79
CA LEU A 2 -22.94 16.15 13.17
C LEU A 2 -21.68 16.30 12.31
N PHE A 3 -20.82 15.27 12.26
CA PHE A 3 -19.61 15.29 11.42
C PHE A 3 -19.90 15.59 9.94
N SER A 4 -21.08 15.23 9.45
CA SER A 4 -21.56 15.52 8.10
C SER A 4 -21.86 16.99 7.82
N GLU A 5 -22.15 17.79 8.86
CA GLU A 5 -22.48 19.22 8.74
C GLU A 5 -21.23 20.10 8.64
N LEU A 6 -20.05 19.56 8.98
CA LEU A 6 -18.79 20.28 8.85
C LEU A 6 -18.52 20.63 7.38
N LEU A 7 -17.90 21.79 7.14
CA LEU A 7 -17.41 22.16 5.81
C LEU A 7 -16.39 21.12 5.31
N SER A 8 -16.31 20.92 3.98
CA SER A 8 -15.42 19.90 3.40
C SER A 8 -13.96 20.09 3.81
N ALA A 9 -13.48 21.34 3.78
CA ALA A 9 -12.13 21.68 4.21
C ALA A 9 -11.81 21.28 5.66
N CYS A 10 -12.80 21.34 6.57
CA CYS A 10 -12.63 20.90 7.94
C CYS A 10 -12.52 19.37 8.03
N ARG A 11 -13.34 18.64 7.27
CA ARG A 11 -13.25 17.16 7.21
C ARG A 11 -11.92 16.69 6.64
N ASP A 12 -11.43 17.34 5.60
CA ASP A 12 -10.14 16.99 4.98
C ASP A 12 -8.98 17.18 5.96
N LYS A 13 -9.02 18.25 6.77
CA LYS A 13 -8.08 18.45 7.89
C LYS A 13 -8.22 17.33 8.91
N ILE A 14 -9.43 16.95 9.33
CA ILE A 14 -9.66 15.85 10.27
C ILE A 14 -9.10 14.52 9.71
N TYR A 15 -9.32 14.23 8.43
CA TYR A 15 -8.77 13.03 7.79
C TYR A 15 -7.24 13.04 7.74
N ALA A 16 -6.62 14.18 7.47
CA ALA A 16 -5.17 14.32 7.51
C ALA A 16 -4.60 14.19 8.94
N PHE A 17 -5.21 14.86 9.93
CA PHE A 17 -4.78 14.81 11.34
C PHE A 17 -4.99 13.45 11.99
N SER A 18 -6.05 12.74 11.62
CA SER A 18 -6.29 11.35 12.06
C SER A 18 -5.38 10.33 11.37
N GLY A 19 -4.56 10.77 10.41
CA GLY A 19 -3.69 9.91 9.63
C GLY A 19 -4.43 9.01 8.64
N LEU A 20 -5.71 9.26 8.38
CA LEU A 20 -6.51 8.55 7.39
C LEU A 20 -6.05 8.89 5.96
N VAL A 21 -5.75 10.17 5.70
CA VAL A 21 -5.16 10.60 4.42
C VAL A 21 -3.69 10.89 4.64
N ARG A 22 -2.85 10.17 3.89
CA ARG A 22 -1.39 10.20 3.99
C ARG A 22 -0.80 10.51 2.62
N ILE A 23 0.25 11.33 2.63
CA ILE A 23 1.02 11.65 1.43
C ILE A 23 1.87 10.44 1.00
N CYS A 24 2.36 9.68 1.97
CA CYS A 24 3.17 8.50 1.70
C CYS A 24 2.32 7.25 1.44
N PRO A 25 2.84 6.28 0.66
CA PRO A 25 2.16 5.02 0.41
C PRO A 25 1.83 4.24 1.69
N ILE A 26 0.64 3.64 1.74
CA ILE A 26 0.17 2.77 2.81
C ILE A 26 0.43 1.33 2.40
N ASP A 27 1.30 0.63 3.14
CA ASP A 27 1.51 -0.80 2.98
C ASP A 27 0.36 -1.57 3.67
N LEU A 28 -0.42 -2.30 2.87
CA LEU A 28 -1.62 -2.99 3.32
C LEU A 28 -1.33 -4.18 4.22
N VAL A 29 -0.29 -4.98 3.92
CA VAL A 29 0.11 -6.13 4.73
C VAL A 29 0.64 -5.64 6.06
N TRP A 30 1.49 -4.62 6.03
CA TRP A 30 2.11 -4.11 7.24
C TRP A 30 1.10 -3.44 8.19
N GLU A 31 0.17 -2.62 7.68
CA GLU A 31 -0.90 -2.06 8.53
C GLU A 31 -1.82 -3.15 9.11
N HIS A 32 -2.04 -4.25 8.38
CA HIS A 32 -2.75 -5.41 8.90
C HIS A 32 -2.00 -6.05 10.09
N MET A 33 -0.69 -6.28 9.93
CA MET A 33 0.15 -6.89 10.97
C MET A 33 0.29 -6.01 12.21
N ARG A 34 0.46 -4.68 12.05
CA ARG A 34 0.50 -3.74 13.19
C ARG A 34 -0.75 -3.81 14.04
N LYS A 35 -1.91 -3.88 13.39
CA LYS A 35 -3.20 -3.97 14.08
C LYS A 35 -3.28 -5.23 14.95
N LYS A 36 -2.71 -6.35 14.47
CA LYS A 36 -2.68 -7.62 15.20
C LYS A 36 -1.73 -7.58 16.39
N ASN A 37 -0.54 -7.01 16.20
CA ASN A 37 0.52 -7.06 17.21
C ASN A 37 0.36 -6.00 18.32
N GLY A 38 -0.49 -4.99 18.14
CA GLY A 38 -0.67 -3.90 19.10
C GLY A 38 0.59 -3.04 19.32
N ASP A 39 1.67 -3.35 18.60
CA ASP A 39 2.95 -2.73 18.81
C ASP A 39 2.99 -1.38 18.10
N ALA A 40 2.96 -0.32 18.90
CA ALA A 40 3.15 1.05 18.44
C ALA A 40 4.61 1.35 18.12
N ARG A 41 5.54 0.39 18.35
CA ARG A 41 6.95 0.58 18.04
C ARG A 41 7.11 1.00 16.57
N TYR A 42 7.63 2.21 16.44
CA TYR A 42 7.70 3.01 15.22
C TYR A 42 8.54 2.31 14.17
N ASP A 43 7.91 1.50 13.33
CA ASP A 43 8.67 0.85 12.26
C ASP A 43 8.90 1.80 11.09
N LYS A 44 10.09 1.65 10.51
CA LYS A 44 10.58 2.54 9.45
C LYS A 44 9.71 2.33 8.22
N CYS A 45 9.09 3.40 7.72
CA CYS A 45 8.68 3.41 6.32
C CYS A 45 9.84 2.91 5.48
N THR A 46 9.57 1.96 4.58
CA THR A 46 10.53 1.51 3.57
C THR A 46 11.18 2.74 2.93
N ARG A 47 12.51 2.79 2.98
CA ARG A 47 13.35 3.96 2.62
C ARG A 47 13.04 4.51 1.22
N THR A 48 12.50 3.68 0.34
CA THR A 48 12.18 4.01 -1.06
C THR A 48 11.03 5.01 -1.21
N ALA A 49 10.26 5.29 -0.17
CA ALA A 49 9.16 6.26 -0.21
C ALA A 49 9.48 7.56 0.58
N TYR A 50 10.71 8.06 0.47
CA TYR A 50 11.04 9.41 0.94
C TYR A 50 10.10 10.40 0.25
N HIS A 51 9.26 11.06 1.04
CA HIS A 51 8.49 12.19 0.56
C HIS A 51 8.91 13.41 1.39
N PRO A 52 9.57 14.42 0.78
CA PRO A 52 10.09 15.57 1.53
C PRO A 52 8.99 16.34 2.26
N LYS A 53 7.74 16.26 1.77
CA LYS A 53 6.56 16.87 2.39
C LYS A 53 5.87 16.00 3.46
N CYS A 54 6.42 14.86 3.84
CA CYS A 54 5.80 14.01 4.84
C CYS A 54 5.97 14.61 6.24
N LYS A 55 4.84 15.03 6.85
CA LYS A 55 4.80 15.63 8.20
C LYS A 55 5.27 14.70 9.32
N TYR A 56 5.36 13.40 9.05
CA TYR A 56 5.77 12.37 10.00
C TYR A 56 7.27 12.04 9.91
N MET A 57 8.03 12.81 9.15
CA MET A 57 9.47 12.63 9.03
C MET A 57 10.14 13.13 10.30
N THR A 58 10.92 12.25 10.91
CA THR A 58 11.75 12.56 12.08
C THR A 58 13.21 12.33 11.72
N HIS A 59 14.05 13.29 12.10
CA HIS A 59 15.50 13.16 12.01
C HIS A 59 15.94 12.18 13.09
N GLN A 60 16.49 11.03 12.69
CA GLN A 60 17.02 10.07 13.64
C GLN A 60 18.53 10.29 13.74
N ARG A 61 18.96 11.07 14.73
CA ARG A 61 20.39 11.13 15.10
C ARG A 61 20.82 9.73 15.52
N SER A 62 21.82 9.18 14.85
CA SER A 62 22.41 7.90 15.24
C SER A 62 23.11 8.09 16.59
N PRO A 63 22.72 7.38 17.66
CA PRO A 63 23.36 7.54 18.97
C PRO A 63 24.84 7.15 18.96
N ASN A 64 25.30 6.39 17.95
CA ASN A 64 26.66 5.86 17.87
C ASN A 64 27.57 6.61 16.87
N SER A 65 27.13 7.71 16.25
CA SER A 65 27.98 8.48 15.32
C SER A 65 28.77 9.57 16.05
N ILE A 66 29.62 9.19 17.00
CA ILE A 66 30.66 10.08 17.53
C ILE A 66 31.84 9.99 16.55
N GLY A 67 31.96 10.99 15.66
CA GLY A 67 33.17 11.19 14.85
C GLY A 67 33.11 10.80 13.36
N SER A 68 32.06 10.14 12.86
CA SER A 68 31.95 9.87 11.42
C SER A 68 31.39 11.09 10.67
N LYS A 69 32.25 11.89 10.03
CA LYS A 69 31.90 13.04 9.16
C LYS A 69 31.18 12.66 7.84
N ARG A 70 30.39 11.58 7.79
CA ARG A 70 29.54 11.26 6.64
C ARG A 70 28.07 11.32 7.06
N GLU A 71 27.49 12.48 6.76
CA GLU A 71 26.07 12.83 6.84
C GLU A 71 25.22 11.90 5.97
N ASN A 72 25.01 10.66 6.39
CA ASN A 72 23.82 9.94 5.95
C ASN A 72 22.72 10.25 6.95
N ASP A 73 22.13 11.45 6.81
CA ASP A 73 20.95 11.85 7.57
C ASP A 73 19.82 10.85 7.29
N ARG A 74 19.64 9.92 8.23
CA ARG A 74 18.60 8.90 8.15
C ARG A 74 17.29 9.53 8.58
N PHE A 75 16.53 9.99 7.62
CA PHE A 75 15.13 10.33 7.86
C PHE A 75 14.33 9.06 8.06
N THR A 76 13.57 9.00 9.15
CA THR A 76 12.60 7.92 9.38
C THR A 76 11.20 8.52 9.45
N CYS A 77 10.29 7.95 8.65
CA CYS A 77 8.90 8.35 8.69
C CYS A 77 8.18 7.55 9.78
N ARG A 78 7.77 8.22 10.86
CA ARG A 78 7.10 7.65 12.04
C ARG A 78 5.61 7.95 12.00
N ARG A 79 4.84 7.10 11.31
CA ARG A 79 3.40 7.33 11.13
C ARG A 79 2.59 6.73 12.28
N PRO A 80 1.54 7.44 12.78
CA PRO A 80 0.60 6.85 13.71
C PRO A 80 -0.10 5.64 13.08
N LEU A 81 -0.78 4.83 13.89
CA LEU A 81 -1.68 3.78 13.38
C LEU A 81 -2.82 4.41 12.59
N LEU A 82 -3.34 3.71 11.59
CA LEU A 82 -4.58 4.14 10.92
C LEU A 82 -5.73 4.17 11.91
N ASN A 83 -6.30 5.35 12.13
CA ASN A 83 -7.44 5.51 13.04
C ASN A 83 -8.73 5.05 12.35
N PHE A 84 -9.10 3.79 12.57
CA PHE A 84 -10.34 3.22 12.03
C PHE A 84 -11.61 3.61 12.82
N ALA A 85 -11.52 4.45 13.85
CA ALA A 85 -12.70 4.86 14.63
C ALA A 85 -13.75 5.55 13.75
N LEU A 86 -13.32 6.36 12.77
CA LEU A 86 -14.22 7.02 11.82
C LEU A 86 -15.02 6.03 10.95
N PHE A 87 -14.51 4.83 10.70
CA PHE A 87 -15.25 3.80 9.97
C PHE A 87 -16.34 3.12 10.80
N ARG A 88 -16.35 3.32 12.12
CA ARG A 88 -17.25 2.64 13.08
C ARG A 88 -18.41 3.52 13.56
N VAL A 89 -18.41 4.83 13.26
CA VAL A 89 -19.43 5.76 13.79
C VAL A 89 -20.83 5.46 13.25
N SER A 90 -20.98 5.39 11.92
CA SER A 90 -22.25 5.06 11.27
C SER A 90 -22.00 4.46 9.89
N ARG A 91 -22.98 3.77 9.30
CA ARG A 91 -22.86 3.22 7.94
C ARG A 91 -22.59 4.31 6.90
N GLN A 92 -23.29 5.45 7.01
CA GLN A 92 -23.13 6.57 6.09
C GLN A 92 -21.76 7.23 6.22
N ILE A 93 -21.26 7.44 7.44
CA ILE A 93 -19.92 7.98 7.66
C ILE A 93 -18.87 6.99 7.17
N SER A 94 -18.99 5.70 7.52
CA SER A 94 -18.10 4.64 7.07
C SER A 94 -17.96 4.59 5.55
N PHE A 95 -19.08 4.69 4.81
CA PHE A 95 -19.06 4.73 3.36
C PHE A 95 -18.32 5.96 2.81
N LYS A 96 -18.61 7.16 3.35
CA LYS A 96 -17.93 8.41 2.95
C LYS A 96 -16.43 8.37 3.24
N VAL A 97 -16.07 7.94 4.45
CA VAL A 97 -14.69 7.82 4.93
C VAL A 97 -13.92 6.81 4.10
N SER A 98 -14.53 5.65 3.79
CA SER A 98 -13.96 4.63 2.90
C SER A 98 -13.65 5.20 1.53
N ARG A 99 -14.60 5.90 0.91
CA ARG A 99 -14.38 6.55 -0.38
C ARG A 99 -13.20 7.53 -0.35
N VAL A 100 -13.13 8.39 0.67
CA VAL A 100 -12.01 9.34 0.80
C VAL A 100 -10.69 8.61 1.03
N PHE A 101 -10.67 7.61 1.92
CA PHE A 101 -9.49 6.82 2.24
C PHE A 101 -8.90 6.13 1.00
N TYR A 102 -9.70 5.37 0.26
CA TYR A 102 -9.20 4.62 -0.89
C TYR A 102 -8.87 5.50 -2.10
N SER A 103 -9.53 6.67 -2.23
CA SER A 103 -9.28 7.57 -3.36
C SER A 103 -8.16 8.58 -3.15
N SER A 104 -7.83 8.91 -1.90
CA SER A 104 -6.82 9.93 -1.59
C SER A 104 -5.45 9.37 -1.24
N ASN A 105 -5.36 8.08 -0.94
CA ASN A 105 -4.11 7.43 -0.57
C ASN A 105 -3.51 6.63 -1.72
N LYS A 106 -2.19 6.50 -1.69
CA LYS A 106 -1.45 5.51 -2.47
C LYS A 106 -1.33 4.24 -1.65
N PHE A 107 -1.66 3.10 -2.22
CA PHE A 107 -1.52 1.81 -1.56
C PHE A 107 -0.35 1.03 -2.14
N GLN A 108 0.37 0.36 -1.27
CA GLN A 108 1.41 -0.60 -1.64
C GLN A 108 1.02 -1.96 -1.07
N LEU A 109 1.22 -3.01 -1.86
CA LEU A 109 1.10 -4.38 -1.41
C LEU A 109 2.42 -5.08 -1.71
N ARG A 110 3.17 -5.45 -0.67
CA ARG A 110 4.28 -6.39 -0.83
C ARG A 110 3.73 -7.81 -0.73
N VAL A 111 3.94 -8.60 -1.78
CA VAL A 111 3.44 -9.96 -1.88
C VAL A 111 4.62 -10.90 -1.78
N THR A 112 4.72 -11.60 -0.64
CA THR A 112 5.78 -12.58 -0.36
C THR A 112 5.26 -14.01 -0.28
N GLN A 113 3.96 -14.16 -0.01
CA GLN A 113 3.25 -15.42 0.15
C GLN A 113 1.77 -15.22 -0.20
N ALA A 114 1.04 -16.31 -0.46
CA ALA A 114 -0.36 -16.25 -0.89
C ALA A 114 -1.28 -15.47 0.08
N SER A 115 -1.06 -15.62 1.39
CA SER A 115 -1.89 -14.96 2.41
C SER A 115 -1.83 -13.43 2.39
N ASP A 116 -0.77 -12.85 1.83
CA ASP A 116 -0.63 -11.38 1.73
C ASP A 116 -1.72 -10.78 0.84
N LEU A 117 -2.21 -11.55 -0.13
CA LEU A 117 -3.25 -11.16 -1.07
C LEU A 117 -4.66 -11.21 -0.46
N PHE A 118 -4.87 -11.91 0.66
CA PHE A 118 -6.18 -11.99 1.33
C PHE A 118 -6.71 -10.64 1.80
N VAL A 119 -5.84 -9.62 1.94
CA VAL A 119 -6.27 -8.26 2.24
C VAL A 119 -7.29 -7.76 1.22
N PHE A 120 -7.12 -8.07 -0.07
CA PHE A 120 -8.06 -7.68 -1.13
C PHE A 120 -9.37 -8.46 -1.08
N GLY A 121 -9.34 -9.75 -0.72
CA GLY A 121 -10.55 -10.56 -0.51
C GLY A 121 -11.42 -10.02 0.63
N SER A 122 -10.82 -9.33 1.61
CA SER A 122 -11.55 -8.69 2.71
C SER A 122 -12.11 -7.30 2.37
N LEU A 123 -11.69 -6.69 1.25
CA LEU A 123 -12.15 -5.37 0.86
C LEU A 123 -13.57 -5.43 0.29
N LYS A 124 -14.42 -4.50 0.74
CA LYS A 124 -15.76 -4.35 0.18
C LYS A 124 -15.68 -3.84 -1.26
N PRO A 125 -16.62 -4.19 -2.16
CA PRO A 125 -16.61 -3.73 -3.56
C PRO A 125 -16.44 -2.22 -3.75
N HIS A 126 -17.09 -1.41 -2.90
CA HIS A 126 -16.99 0.06 -2.97
C HIS A 126 -15.62 0.62 -2.54
N ALA A 127 -14.86 -0.13 -1.75
CA ALA A 127 -13.48 0.23 -1.41
C ALA A 127 -12.59 0.06 -2.64
N ILE A 128 -12.72 -1.08 -3.31
CA ILE A 128 -11.99 -1.40 -4.55
C ILE A 128 -12.33 -0.38 -5.65
N SER A 129 -13.61 -0.06 -5.85
CA SER A 129 -14.02 0.94 -6.85
C SER A 129 -13.50 2.36 -6.55
N SER A 130 -13.21 2.64 -5.28
CA SER A 130 -12.65 3.92 -4.84
C SER A 130 -11.13 3.97 -4.93
N LEU A 131 -10.42 2.85 -5.17
CA LEU A 131 -8.97 2.83 -5.32
C LEU A 131 -8.52 3.71 -6.50
N ARG A 132 -7.45 4.47 -6.29
CA ARG A 132 -6.86 5.35 -7.31
C ARG A 132 -5.38 5.06 -7.59
N SER A 133 -4.67 4.49 -6.63
CA SER A 133 -3.26 4.15 -6.77
C SER A 133 -2.94 2.87 -6.00
N LEU A 134 -2.47 1.87 -6.73
CA LEU A 134 -2.02 0.60 -6.17
C LEU A 134 -0.66 0.23 -6.79
N HIS A 135 0.32 -0.02 -5.94
CA HIS A 135 1.61 -0.58 -6.31
C HIS A 135 1.75 -1.96 -5.68
N VAL A 136 1.95 -2.98 -6.49
CA VAL A 136 2.24 -4.34 -6.05
C VAL A 136 3.74 -4.60 -6.22
N ASP A 137 4.39 -5.02 -5.14
CA ASP A 137 5.78 -5.47 -5.09
C ASP A 137 5.78 -6.98 -4.87
N PHE A 138 5.89 -7.75 -5.95
CA PHE A 138 5.77 -9.20 -5.96
C PHE A 138 7.15 -9.84 -5.77
N ARG A 139 7.43 -10.34 -4.56
CA ARG A 139 8.72 -10.91 -4.14
C ARG A 139 8.50 -12.21 -3.34
N PRO A 140 8.24 -13.35 -4.00
CA PRO A 140 8.02 -14.63 -3.31
C PRO A 140 9.20 -14.98 -2.39
N ASN A 141 8.91 -15.47 -1.18
CA ASN A 141 9.97 -15.83 -0.21
C ASN A 141 10.82 -17.01 -0.68
N ASN A 142 10.20 -18.01 -1.31
CA ASN A 142 10.86 -19.22 -1.79
C ASN A 142 10.39 -19.55 -3.22
N PRO A 143 10.91 -18.86 -4.24
CA PRO A 143 10.50 -19.10 -5.62
C PRO A 143 10.87 -20.51 -6.13
N SER A 144 11.73 -21.25 -5.40
CA SER A 144 12.09 -22.63 -5.73
C SER A 144 11.06 -23.66 -5.24
N ASN A 145 10.16 -23.29 -4.33
CA ASN A 145 9.06 -24.16 -3.93
C ASN A 145 7.89 -23.99 -4.92
N PHE A 146 7.75 -24.95 -5.84
CA PHE A 146 6.79 -24.88 -6.93
C PHE A 146 5.34 -24.85 -6.43
N ASP A 147 5.01 -25.65 -5.39
CA ASP A 147 3.66 -25.73 -4.83
C ASP A 147 3.24 -24.39 -4.20
N GLU A 148 4.13 -23.76 -3.41
CA GLU A 148 3.89 -22.44 -2.81
C GLU A 148 3.76 -21.34 -3.87
N LEU A 149 4.58 -21.41 -4.93
CA LEU A 149 4.53 -20.47 -6.03
C LEU A 149 3.24 -20.61 -6.83
N GLU A 150 2.80 -21.84 -7.11
CA GLU A 150 1.55 -22.10 -7.81
C GLU A 150 0.35 -21.57 -7.02
N GLU A 151 0.27 -21.88 -5.71
CA GLU A 151 -0.78 -21.34 -4.83
C GLU A 151 -0.79 -19.80 -4.85
N LEU A 152 0.40 -19.19 -4.75
CA LEU A 152 0.55 -17.75 -4.81
C LEU A 152 0.06 -17.15 -6.13
N LEU A 153 0.39 -17.78 -7.27
CA LEU A 153 -0.06 -17.33 -8.59
C LEU A 153 -1.58 -17.51 -8.79
N GLN A 154 -2.16 -18.59 -8.29
CA GLN A 154 -3.61 -18.79 -8.28
C GLN A 154 -4.32 -17.69 -7.48
N GLN A 155 -3.81 -17.39 -6.27
CA GLN A 155 -4.37 -16.34 -5.44
C GLN A 155 -4.19 -14.94 -6.04
N TRP A 156 -3.09 -14.73 -6.76
CA TRP A 156 -2.84 -13.50 -7.51
C TRP A 156 -3.88 -13.30 -8.62
N LEU A 157 -4.14 -14.33 -9.42
CA LEU A 157 -5.15 -14.29 -10.48
C LEU A 157 -6.54 -13.96 -9.92
N ALA A 158 -6.95 -14.63 -8.84
CA ALA A 158 -8.23 -14.35 -8.17
C ALA A 158 -8.31 -12.89 -7.65
N THR A 159 -7.20 -12.38 -7.12
CA THR A 159 -7.11 -10.99 -6.62
C THR A 159 -7.24 -9.99 -7.76
N ILE A 160 -6.52 -10.19 -8.87
CA ILE A 160 -6.59 -9.32 -10.04
C ILE A 160 -7.98 -9.34 -10.69
N GLN A 161 -8.62 -10.51 -10.78
CA GLN A 161 -10.01 -10.60 -11.25
C GLN A 161 -10.99 -9.84 -10.34
N THR A 162 -10.81 -9.92 -9.02
CA THR A 162 -11.63 -9.17 -8.07
C THR A 162 -11.44 -7.66 -8.23
N ILE A 163 -10.19 -7.21 -8.43
CA ILE A 163 -9.88 -5.80 -8.71
C ILE A 163 -10.51 -5.39 -10.05
N ALA A 164 -10.36 -6.18 -11.10
CA ALA A 164 -10.93 -5.91 -12.42
C ALA A 164 -12.45 -5.73 -12.37
N LYS A 165 -13.14 -6.64 -11.67
CA LYS A 165 -14.61 -6.65 -11.53
C LYS A 165 -15.17 -5.40 -10.86
N HIS A 166 -14.43 -4.82 -9.91
CA HIS A 166 -14.93 -3.73 -9.06
C HIS A 166 -14.28 -2.37 -9.33
N THR A 167 -13.21 -2.31 -10.11
CA THR A 167 -12.56 -1.05 -10.47
C THR A 167 -13.35 -0.28 -11.52
N THR A 168 -13.48 1.03 -11.32
CA THR A 168 -14.10 1.92 -12.33
C THR A 168 -13.03 2.47 -13.28
N PRO A 169 -13.05 2.13 -14.59
CA PRO A 169 -12.13 2.73 -15.56
C PRO A 169 -12.44 4.22 -15.82
N PRO A 170 -11.44 5.07 -16.15
CA PRO A 170 -9.99 4.86 -16.05
C PRO A 170 -9.40 5.49 -14.78
N GLN A 171 -9.85 5.04 -13.60
CA GLN A 171 -9.53 5.73 -12.34
C GLN A 171 -8.29 5.18 -11.63
N LEU A 172 -7.91 3.92 -11.88
CA LEU A 172 -6.83 3.23 -11.18
C LEU A 172 -5.48 3.47 -11.86
N SER A 173 -4.50 3.96 -11.08
CA SER A 173 -3.08 3.94 -11.42
C SER A 173 -2.48 2.68 -10.82
N PHE A 174 -1.94 1.80 -11.65
CA PHE A 174 -1.43 0.49 -11.22
C PHE A 174 0.06 0.38 -11.49
N ALA A 175 0.83 -0.12 -10.53
CA ALA A 175 2.23 -0.44 -10.71
C ALA A 175 2.51 -1.87 -10.26
N LEU A 176 3.28 -2.62 -11.03
CA LEU A 176 3.79 -3.93 -10.64
C LEU A 176 5.32 -3.92 -10.71
N THR A 177 5.95 -4.32 -9.61
CA THR A 177 7.38 -4.59 -9.52
C THR A 177 7.58 -6.04 -9.19
N PHE A 178 8.45 -6.73 -9.92
CA PHE A 178 8.88 -8.09 -9.57
C PHE A 178 10.34 -8.29 -9.98
N PRO A 179 11.19 -8.85 -9.09
CA PRO A 179 12.63 -8.93 -9.31
C PRO A 179 13.07 -10.15 -10.14
N SER A 180 12.15 -11.06 -10.46
CA SER A 180 12.50 -12.35 -11.06
C SER A 180 13.00 -12.23 -12.50
N ALA A 181 14.05 -12.99 -12.82
CA ALA A 181 14.47 -13.26 -14.19
C ALA A 181 13.64 -14.38 -14.86
N ASP A 182 12.75 -15.02 -14.08
CA ASP A 182 11.86 -16.06 -14.58
C ASP A 182 10.82 -15.47 -15.54
N VAL A 183 10.98 -15.82 -16.81
CA VAL A 183 10.14 -15.36 -17.92
C VAL A 183 8.72 -15.94 -17.82
N GLU A 184 8.57 -17.15 -17.27
CA GLU A 184 7.27 -17.82 -17.16
C GLU A 184 6.40 -17.12 -16.10
N ILE A 185 6.96 -16.88 -14.91
CA ILE A 185 6.28 -16.10 -13.86
C ILE A 185 5.95 -14.70 -14.37
N ALA A 186 6.92 -14.03 -15.02
CA ALA A 186 6.71 -12.71 -15.60
C ALA A 186 5.53 -12.72 -16.58
N SER A 187 5.46 -13.72 -17.47
CA SER A 187 4.38 -13.89 -18.44
C SER A 187 3.04 -14.03 -17.73
N ILE A 188 2.91 -14.92 -16.74
CA ILE A 188 1.67 -15.13 -15.98
C ILE A 188 1.21 -13.83 -15.31
N LEU A 189 2.12 -13.11 -14.65
CA LEU A 189 1.81 -11.84 -14.01
C LEU A 189 1.36 -10.78 -15.02
N LEU A 190 2.02 -10.68 -16.18
CA LEU A 190 1.67 -9.72 -17.22
C LEU A 190 0.34 -10.06 -17.90
N GLU A 191 0.10 -11.32 -18.24
CA GLU A 191 -1.17 -11.79 -18.81
C GLU A 191 -2.33 -11.51 -17.86
N SER A 192 -2.15 -11.76 -16.56
CA SER A 192 -3.20 -11.47 -15.57
C SER A 192 -3.61 -10.00 -15.55
N ILE A 193 -2.66 -9.07 -15.72
CA ILE A 193 -2.93 -7.62 -15.68
C ILE A 193 -3.79 -7.19 -16.87
N LYS A 194 -3.78 -7.92 -17.99
CA LYS A 194 -4.60 -7.60 -19.18
C LYS A 194 -6.09 -7.66 -18.91
N CYS A 195 -6.55 -8.39 -17.88
CA CYS A 195 -7.97 -8.39 -17.52
C CYS A 195 -8.42 -7.15 -16.73
N LEU A 196 -7.48 -6.30 -16.27
CA LEU A 196 -7.84 -5.04 -15.64
C LEU A 196 -8.53 -4.13 -16.67
N PRO A 197 -9.58 -3.39 -16.26
CA PRO A 197 -10.19 -2.41 -17.14
C PRO A 197 -9.20 -1.29 -17.47
N ARG A 198 -9.50 -0.46 -18.47
CA ARG A 198 -8.63 0.66 -18.91
C ARG A 198 -8.07 1.41 -17.70
N LEU A 199 -6.75 1.36 -17.52
CA LEU A 199 -6.05 1.99 -16.41
C LEU A 199 -5.81 3.48 -16.68
N ARG A 200 -5.71 4.27 -15.61
CA ARG A 200 -5.25 5.67 -15.70
C ARG A 200 -3.79 5.74 -16.12
N SER A 201 -2.99 4.90 -15.49
CA SER A 201 -1.58 4.69 -15.78
C SER A 201 -1.18 3.28 -15.35
N ALA A 202 -0.21 2.71 -16.06
CA ALA A 202 0.39 1.42 -15.74
C ALA A 202 1.91 1.61 -15.69
N ALA A 203 2.55 1.06 -14.68
CA ALA A 203 4.01 0.99 -14.57
C ALA A 203 4.42 -0.46 -14.32
N LEU A 204 5.40 -0.94 -15.08
CA LEU A 204 5.94 -2.28 -14.95
C LEU A 204 7.44 -2.16 -14.73
N SER A 205 7.94 -2.80 -13.68
CA SER A 205 9.37 -2.86 -13.39
C SER A 205 9.78 -4.32 -13.24
N ILE A 206 10.55 -4.78 -14.21
CA ILE A 206 11.01 -6.17 -14.35
C ILE A 206 12.52 -6.20 -14.12
N GLY A 207 13.00 -7.19 -13.37
CA GLY A 207 14.42 -7.46 -13.20
C GLY A 207 15.00 -6.87 -11.91
N CYS A 208 16.34 -6.92 -11.80
CA CYS A 208 17.06 -6.67 -10.55
C CYS A 208 16.64 -5.34 -9.93
N CYS A 209 15.82 -5.42 -8.88
CA CYS A 209 15.84 -4.44 -7.81
C CYS A 209 17.25 -4.49 -7.26
N GLN A 210 18.16 -3.65 -7.78
CA GLN A 210 19.29 -3.24 -6.97
C GLN A 210 18.64 -2.57 -5.77
N ASP A 211 18.43 -3.35 -4.70
CA ASP A 211 18.28 -2.80 -3.37
C ASP A 211 19.52 -1.95 -3.22
N SER A 212 19.40 -0.65 -3.48
CA SER A 212 20.51 0.28 -3.37
C SER A 212 20.79 0.37 -1.88
N ALA A 213 21.55 -0.61 -1.40
CA ALA A 213 22.10 -0.66 -0.08
C ALA A 213 23.16 0.44 -0.03
N ILE A 214 22.69 1.65 0.34
CA ILE A 214 23.51 2.79 0.74
C ILE A 214 23.03 3.26 2.12
#